data_AF-A0A380TI69-F1
#
_entry.id   AF-A0A380TI69-F1
#
_cell.length_a   1.000
_cell.length_b   1.000
_cell.length_c   1.000
_cell.angle_alpha   90.00
_cell.angle_beta   90.00
_cell.angle_gamma   90.00
#
_symmetry.space_group_name_H-M   'P 1'
#
loop_
_entity.id
_entity.type
_entity.pdbx_description
1 polymer ?
#
loop_
_entity_poly.entity_id
_entity_poly.type
_entity_poly.pdbx_seq_one_letter_code
_entity_poly.pdbx_strand_id
1 'polypeptide(L)'
;MRAVLTGVILSALLFCSDALALTAVCREPQGRVLGVHGLMGEGKEVDEVDGMTGGLFTLIWDGSSRRATLITQGAGGGAPNTEDALVVHNTKGKLSVLVLYEGAVWLYSLYPEVGRLLITAHQEGLGIDAGGALAKVFQAQCEVSSK
;
A
#
# COMPACT_ATOMS: atom_id res chain seq x y z
N MET A 1 34.50 -2.77 61.24
CA MET A 1 34.79 -3.18 59.84
C MET A 1 33.93 -2.35 58.91
N ARG A 2 34.55 -1.66 57.96
CA ARG A 2 33.90 -0.87 56.89
C ARG A 2 33.64 -1.77 55.68
N ALA A 3 32.47 -1.68 55.07
CA ALA A 3 32.17 -2.13 53.69
C ALA A 3 30.99 -1.27 53.21
N VAL A 4 31.25 -0.09 52.61
CA VAL A 4 31.38 0.19 51.17
C VAL A 4 30.07 -0.05 50.40
N LEU A 5 29.47 1.08 50.02
CA LEU A 5 28.37 1.24 49.06
C LEU A 5 28.73 0.67 47.69
N THR A 6 27.76 0.01 47.05
CA THR A 6 27.62 0.02 45.58
C THR A 6 26.14 -0.14 45.23
N GLY A 7 25.41 0.98 45.29
CA GLY A 7 24.06 1.08 44.72
C GLY A 7 24.19 1.29 43.21
N VAL A 8 23.81 0.28 42.44
CA VAL A 8 23.73 0.35 40.98
C VAL A 8 22.58 1.28 40.61
N ILE A 9 22.89 2.47 40.09
CA ILE A 9 21.90 3.36 39.47
C ILE A 9 21.53 2.74 38.12
N LEU A 10 20.35 2.14 38.06
CA LEU A 10 19.74 1.63 36.85
C LEU A 10 19.26 2.82 36.01
N SER A 11 20.14 3.35 35.15
CA SER A 11 19.76 4.36 34.16
C SER A 11 18.76 3.77 33.18
N ALA A 12 17.47 4.03 33.39
CA ALA A 12 16.43 3.75 32.41
C ALA A 12 16.69 4.64 31.18
N LEU A 13 17.31 4.06 30.15
CA LEU A 13 17.34 4.62 28.82
C LEU A 13 15.90 4.60 28.29
N LEU A 14 15.19 5.72 28.49
CA LEU A 14 14.01 6.05 27.71
C LEU A 14 14.46 6.27 26.27
N PHE A 15 14.53 5.18 25.50
CA PHE A 15 14.50 5.28 24.06
C PHE A 15 13.11 5.80 23.69
N CYS A 16 12.99 7.11 23.49
CA CYS A 16 11.94 7.64 22.61
C CYS A 16 12.20 7.01 21.24
N SER A 17 11.53 5.89 20.95
CA SER A 17 11.29 5.55 19.55
C SER A 17 10.32 6.60 19.05
N ASP A 18 10.82 7.59 18.31
CA ASP A 18 9.97 8.41 17.47
C ASP A 18 9.20 7.44 16.57
N ALA A 19 7.92 7.25 16.86
CA ALA A 19 7.05 6.42 16.07
C ALA A 19 6.87 7.13 14.73
N LEU A 20 7.64 6.68 13.73
CA LEU A 20 7.67 7.28 12.40
C LEU A 20 6.28 7.21 11.77
N ALA A 21 5.52 8.29 11.82
CA ALA A 21 4.23 8.35 11.17
C ALA A 21 4.42 8.76 9.71
N LEU A 22 3.90 7.97 8.78
CA LEU A 22 3.93 8.23 7.36
C LEU A 22 2.51 8.44 6.82
N THR A 23 2.34 9.47 5.99
CA THR A 23 1.15 9.68 5.18
C THR A 23 1.57 9.95 3.74
N ALA A 24 0.93 9.28 2.79
CA ALA A 24 1.14 9.53 1.37
C ALA A 24 -0.20 9.70 0.66
N VAL A 25 -0.35 10.79 -0.09
CA VAL A 25 -1.54 11.07 -0.90
C VAL A 25 -1.13 10.99 -2.36
N CYS A 26 -1.66 10.01 -3.07
CA CYS A 26 -1.29 9.65 -4.43
C CYS A 26 -2.48 9.85 -5.38
N ARG A 27 -2.25 10.55 -6.48
CA ARG A 27 -3.33 10.98 -7.40
C ARG A 27 -3.16 10.36 -8.78
N GLU A 28 -4.30 10.19 -9.45
CA GLU A 28 -4.39 9.80 -10.86
C GLU A 28 -3.52 8.60 -11.23
N PRO A 29 -3.69 7.42 -10.60
CA PRO A 29 -2.89 6.27 -10.97
C PRO A 29 -3.07 5.89 -12.44
N GLN A 30 -1.96 5.64 -13.13
CA GLN A 30 -1.93 5.24 -14.54
C GLN A 30 -1.21 3.91 -14.67
N GLY A 31 -1.65 3.09 -15.61
CA GLY A 31 -1.20 1.72 -15.65
C GLY A 31 -1.63 0.93 -16.88
N ARG A 32 -1.63 -0.38 -16.69
CA ARG A 32 -2.01 -1.36 -17.69
C ARG A 32 -2.69 -2.54 -17.03
N VAL A 33 -3.54 -3.22 -17.78
CA VAL A 33 -4.07 -4.55 -17.46
C VAL A 33 -3.39 -5.57 -18.37
N LEU A 34 -2.99 -6.68 -17.76
CA LEU A 34 -2.28 -7.80 -18.38
C LEU A 34 -2.97 -9.11 -18.02
N GLY A 35 -3.07 -10.03 -18.96
CA GLY A 35 -3.51 -11.39 -18.69
C GLY A 35 -4.31 -11.98 -19.84
N VAL A 36 -5.40 -12.67 -19.51
CA VAL A 36 -6.29 -13.28 -20.50
C VAL A 36 -7.74 -12.98 -20.16
N HIS A 37 -8.54 -12.70 -21.19
CA HIS A 37 -9.98 -12.60 -21.07
C HIS A 37 -10.58 -13.90 -20.52
N GLY A 38 -11.74 -13.78 -19.88
CA GLY A 38 -12.51 -14.96 -19.50
C GLY A 38 -13.27 -15.58 -20.67
N LEU A 39 -14.23 -16.45 -20.35
CA LEU A 39 -15.03 -17.18 -21.33
C LEU A 39 -15.73 -16.28 -22.36
N MET A 40 -16.18 -15.09 -21.94
CA MET A 40 -16.90 -14.17 -22.83
C MET A 40 -15.96 -13.45 -23.81
N GLY A 41 -14.69 -13.26 -23.44
CA GLY A 41 -13.67 -12.74 -24.36
C GLY A 41 -12.86 -13.86 -25.04
N GLU A 42 -13.37 -15.09 -25.01
CA GLU A 42 -12.81 -16.25 -25.71
C GLU A 42 -11.34 -16.57 -25.35
N GLY A 43 -10.91 -16.21 -24.14
CA GLY A 43 -9.53 -16.45 -23.70
C GLY A 43 -8.46 -15.61 -24.40
N LYS A 44 -8.84 -14.54 -25.09
CA LYS A 44 -7.89 -13.64 -25.77
C LYS A 44 -6.91 -13.01 -24.79
N GLU A 45 -5.67 -12.83 -25.23
CA GLU A 45 -4.68 -12.10 -24.43
C GLU A 45 -5.11 -10.64 -24.23
N VAL A 46 -4.81 -10.11 -23.05
CA VAL A 46 -5.03 -8.72 -22.67
C VAL A 46 -3.69 -8.06 -22.42
N ASP A 47 -3.44 -6.97 -23.12
CA ASP A 47 -2.40 -5.99 -22.79
C ASP A 47 -2.87 -4.59 -23.20
N GLU A 48 -3.57 -3.94 -22.29
CA GLU A 48 -4.27 -2.69 -22.55
C GLU A 48 -3.89 -1.61 -21.54
N VAL A 49 -3.94 -0.35 -21.97
CA VAL A 49 -3.78 0.79 -21.07
C VAL A 49 -4.99 0.86 -20.15
N ASP A 50 -4.73 1.02 -18.86
CA ASP A 50 -5.75 1.20 -17.82
C ASP A 50 -5.35 2.39 -16.95
N GLY A 51 -6.31 2.98 -16.25
CA GLY A 51 -6.05 4.13 -15.40
C GLY A 51 -7.23 4.47 -14.53
N MET A 52 -6.90 5.02 -13.36
CA MET A 52 -7.87 5.58 -12.43
C MET A 52 -7.74 7.10 -12.47
N THR A 53 -7.92 7.72 -13.65
CA THR A 53 -7.88 9.17 -13.81
C THR A 53 -8.90 9.83 -12.87
N GLY A 54 -8.48 10.81 -12.07
CA GLY A 54 -9.30 11.41 -11.02
C GLY A 54 -9.42 10.57 -9.73
N GLY A 55 -8.83 9.38 -9.70
CA GLY A 55 -8.74 8.53 -8.52
C GLY A 55 -7.70 9.01 -7.52
N LEU A 56 -7.93 8.68 -6.25
CA LEU A 56 -7.09 9.07 -5.11
C LEU A 56 -6.80 7.86 -4.23
N PHE A 57 -5.55 7.74 -3.80
CA PHE A 57 -5.10 6.74 -2.83
C PHE A 57 -4.38 7.46 -1.70
N THR A 58 -4.80 7.23 -0.46
CA THR A 58 -4.12 7.75 0.72
C THR A 58 -3.64 6.60 1.58
N LEU A 59 -2.33 6.50 1.82
CA LEU A 59 -1.72 5.53 2.71
C LEU A 59 -1.34 6.22 4.02
N ILE A 60 -1.76 5.65 5.15
CA ILE A 60 -1.44 6.14 6.49
C ILE A 60 -0.82 4.98 7.28
N TRP A 61 0.34 5.22 7.89
CA TRP A 61 1.05 4.22 8.67
C TRP A 61 1.75 4.87 9.86
N ASP A 62 1.76 4.22 11.03
CA ASP A 62 2.27 4.76 12.30
C ASP A 62 3.72 4.32 12.62
N GLY A 63 4.41 3.70 11.66
CA GLY A 63 5.83 3.34 11.78
C GLY A 63 6.13 2.08 12.60
N SER A 64 5.24 1.75 13.53
CA SER A 64 5.43 0.71 14.54
C SER A 64 4.44 -0.44 14.39
N SER A 65 3.30 -0.20 13.74
CA SER A 65 2.26 -1.19 13.49
C SER A 65 2.59 -2.07 12.29
N ARG A 66 2.10 -3.32 12.34
CA ARG A 66 2.05 -4.21 11.18
C ARG A 66 0.83 -3.94 10.30
N ARG A 67 0.05 -2.91 10.60
CA ARG A 67 -1.12 -2.48 9.85
C ARG A 67 -0.94 -1.04 9.40
N ALA A 68 -1.41 -0.76 8.20
CA ALA A 68 -1.60 0.57 7.66
C ALA A 68 -3.07 0.76 7.29
N THR A 69 -3.49 2.00 7.13
CA THR A 69 -4.81 2.33 6.58
C THR A 69 -4.63 2.80 5.16
N LEU A 70 -5.42 2.23 4.25
CA LEU A 70 -5.52 2.67 2.88
C LEU A 70 -6.91 3.28 2.67
N ILE A 71 -6.95 4.50 2.13
CA ILE A 71 -8.18 5.17 1.75
C ILE A 71 -8.18 5.35 0.25
N THR A 72 -9.21 4.86 -0.43
CA THR A 72 -9.33 4.92 -1.89
C THR A 72 -10.58 5.70 -2.28
N GLN A 73 -10.47 6.52 -3.33
CA GLN A 73 -11.61 7.26 -3.88
C GLN A 73 -11.55 7.20 -5.39
N GLY A 74 -12.66 6.82 -6.02
CA GLY A 74 -12.77 6.77 -7.47
C GLY A 74 -13.01 8.15 -8.11
N ALA A 75 -12.77 8.23 -9.42
CA ALA A 75 -12.88 9.43 -10.25
C ALA A 75 -14.22 10.19 -10.15
N GLY A 76 -15.31 9.46 -9.89
CA GLY A 76 -16.66 10.02 -9.81
C GLY A 76 -16.94 10.85 -8.55
N GLY A 77 -15.94 11.04 -7.67
CA GLY A 77 -16.11 11.83 -6.44
C GLY A 77 -17.03 11.16 -5.41
N GLY A 78 -17.28 9.85 -5.54
CA GLY A 78 -18.03 9.07 -4.56
C GLY A 78 -17.36 9.08 -3.18
N ALA A 79 -18.08 8.57 -2.18
CA ALA A 79 -17.53 8.46 -0.83
C ALA A 79 -16.23 7.62 -0.84
N PRO A 80 -15.17 8.05 -0.12
CA PRO A 80 -13.97 7.25 0.00
C PRO A 80 -14.23 5.90 0.68
N ASN A 81 -13.57 4.85 0.20
CA ASN A 81 -13.49 3.57 0.88
C ASN A 81 -12.26 3.55 1.79
N THR A 82 -12.38 2.89 2.95
CA THR A 82 -11.26 2.74 3.90
C THR A 82 -11.00 1.27 4.14
N GLU A 83 -9.73 0.88 4.05
CA GLU A 83 -9.28 -0.50 4.08
C GLU A 83 -8.13 -0.66 5.08
N ASP A 84 -8.16 -1.78 5.80
CA ASP A 84 -7.02 -2.23 6.59
C ASP A 84 -6.02 -2.93 5.68
N ALA A 85 -4.78 -2.47 5.68
CA ALA A 85 -3.70 -3.05 4.90
C ALA A 85 -2.64 -3.67 5.81
N LEU A 86 -2.12 -4.83 5.42
CA LEU A 86 -1.02 -5.51 6.13
C LEU A 86 0.31 -4.96 5.64
N VAL A 87 1.17 -4.52 6.55
CA VAL A 87 2.55 -4.15 6.21
C VAL A 87 3.35 -5.41 6.00
N VAL A 88 3.73 -5.68 4.75
CA VAL A 88 4.46 -6.89 4.36
C VAL A 88 5.96 -6.64 4.15
N HIS A 89 6.35 -5.39 3.96
CA HIS A 89 7.74 -5.01 3.85
C HIS A 89 7.92 -3.54 4.24
N ASN A 90 8.96 -3.25 5.03
CA ASN A 90 9.31 -1.88 5.40
C ASN A 90 10.82 -1.73 5.51
N THR A 91 11.35 -0.74 4.81
CA THR A 91 12.75 -0.29 4.84
C THR A 91 12.78 1.23 4.74
N LYS A 92 13.93 1.85 4.96
CA LYS A 92 14.09 3.32 4.87
C LYS A 92 13.56 3.91 3.55
N GLY A 93 13.77 3.22 2.43
CA GLY A 93 13.40 3.73 1.09
C GLY A 93 12.09 3.16 0.54
N LYS A 94 11.43 2.22 1.23
CA LYS A 94 10.28 1.50 0.67
C LYS A 94 9.35 0.95 1.76
N LEU A 95 8.05 1.20 1.61
CA LEU A 95 6.98 0.60 2.38
C LEU A 95 6.05 -0.17 1.43
N SER A 96 5.80 -1.44 1.69
CA SER A 96 4.83 -2.24 0.94
C SER A 96 3.73 -2.74 1.85
N VAL A 97 2.49 -2.51 1.44
CA VAL A 97 1.28 -2.97 2.14
C VAL A 97 0.39 -3.80 1.24
N LEU A 98 -0.29 -4.78 1.82
CA LEU A 98 -1.14 -5.73 1.13
C LEU A 98 -2.59 -5.59 1.59
N VAL A 99 -3.52 -5.48 0.65
CA VAL A 99 -4.97 -5.54 0.90
C VAL A 99 -5.50 -6.83 0.27
N LEU A 100 -6.27 -7.58 1.05
CA LEU A 100 -6.86 -8.85 0.65
C LEU A 100 -8.37 -8.68 0.48
N TYR A 101 -8.88 -9.08 -0.68
CA TYR A 101 -10.30 -9.16 -1.00
C TYR A 101 -10.69 -10.61 -1.27
N GLU A 102 -11.99 -10.90 -1.27
CA GLU A 102 -12.54 -12.25 -1.46
C GLU A 102 -12.14 -12.91 -2.80
N GLY A 103 -11.70 -12.14 -3.80
CA GLY A 103 -11.18 -12.66 -5.08
C GLY A 103 -10.06 -11.81 -5.68
N ALA A 104 -9.37 -11.03 -4.86
CA ALA A 104 -8.29 -10.18 -5.33
C ALA A 104 -7.24 -9.91 -4.25
N VAL A 105 -6.01 -9.70 -4.70
CA VAL A 105 -4.90 -9.31 -3.83
C VAL A 105 -4.24 -8.08 -4.42
N TRP A 106 -4.15 -7.00 -3.63
CA TRP A 106 -3.57 -5.74 -4.07
C TRP A 106 -2.35 -5.43 -3.21
N LEU A 107 -1.22 -5.21 -3.87
CA LEU A 107 0.04 -4.81 -3.26
C LEU A 107 0.34 -3.36 -3.63
N TYR A 108 0.55 -2.53 -2.61
CA TYR A 108 0.85 -1.12 -2.72
C TYR A 108 2.28 -0.92 -2.22
N SER A 109 3.21 -0.56 -3.11
CA SER A 109 4.61 -0.29 -2.77
C SER A 109 4.89 1.20 -2.92
N LEU A 110 4.98 1.88 -1.79
CA LEU A 110 5.36 3.29 -1.69
C LEU A 110 6.88 3.40 -1.60
N TYR A 111 7.42 4.34 -2.37
CA TYR A 111 8.81 4.79 -2.35
C TYR A 111 8.82 6.25 -1.88
N PRO A 112 8.92 6.50 -0.56
CA PRO A 112 8.73 7.82 0.02
C PRO A 112 9.69 8.87 -0.53
N GLU A 113 10.96 8.51 -0.70
CA GLU A 113 12.05 9.43 -1.11
C GLU A 113 11.82 10.04 -2.50
N VAL A 114 11.16 9.30 -3.41
CA VAL A 114 10.83 9.77 -4.77
C VAL A 114 9.35 10.09 -4.93
N GLY A 115 8.56 10.00 -3.84
CA GLY A 115 7.12 10.26 -3.84
C GLY A 115 6.35 9.38 -4.83
N ARG A 116 6.66 8.10 -4.93
CA ARG A 116 6.03 7.21 -5.92
C ARG A 116 5.32 6.02 -5.29
N LEU A 117 4.11 5.75 -5.73
CA LEU A 117 3.38 4.54 -5.41
C LEU A 117 3.32 3.63 -6.64
N LEU A 118 3.69 2.37 -6.46
CA LEU A 118 3.43 1.30 -7.41
C LEU A 118 2.35 0.39 -6.86
N ILE A 119 1.39 0.02 -7.69
CA ILE A 119 0.25 -0.82 -7.30
C ILE A 119 0.22 -2.02 -8.23
N THR A 120 0.16 -3.21 -7.67
CA THR A 120 -0.16 -4.43 -8.43
C THR A 120 -1.42 -5.05 -7.87
N ALA A 121 -2.43 -5.25 -8.72
CA ALA A 121 -3.66 -5.91 -8.38
C ALA A 121 -3.74 -7.23 -9.13
N HIS A 122 -3.95 -8.32 -8.40
CA HIS A 122 -4.14 -9.66 -8.96
C HIS A 122 -5.58 -10.07 -8.68
N GLN A 123 -6.31 -10.46 -9.72
CA GLN A 123 -7.74 -10.77 -9.59
C GLN A 123 -8.03 -12.17 -10.13
N GLU A 124 -8.85 -12.90 -9.37
CA GLU A 124 -9.35 -14.22 -9.73
C GLU A 124 -10.80 -14.06 -10.23
N GLY A 125 -10.95 -13.80 -11.54
CA GLY A 125 -12.15 -14.18 -12.27
C GLY A 125 -13.46 -13.43 -12.02
N LEU A 126 -13.47 -12.29 -11.31
CA LEU A 126 -14.69 -11.47 -11.18
C LEU A 126 -14.79 -10.33 -12.21
N GLY A 127 -13.84 -10.22 -13.16
CA GLY A 127 -14.15 -9.68 -14.49
C GLY A 127 -13.01 -9.08 -15.33
N ILE A 128 -12.72 -9.72 -16.48
CA ILE A 128 -12.34 -9.08 -17.76
C ILE A 128 -12.98 -9.87 -18.93
N ASP A 129 -14.30 -9.91 -18.93
CA ASP A 129 -15.16 -10.85 -19.69
C ASP A 129 -15.21 -12.26 -19.11
N ALA A 130 -15.64 -12.26 -17.84
CA ALA A 130 -16.34 -13.30 -17.06
C ALA A 130 -15.53 -14.07 -16.01
N GLY A 131 -14.21 -14.16 -16.17
CA GLY A 131 -13.44 -15.17 -15.43
C GLY A 131 -11.94 -15.12 -15.67
N GLY A 132 -11.44 -14.03 -16.26
CA GLY A 132 -10.04 -13.89 -16.64
C GLY A 132 -9.11 -13.82 -15.42
N ALA A 133 -7.91 -14.39 -15.58
CA ALA A 133 -6.81 -14.19 -14.65
C ALA A 133 -6.04 -12.94 -15.08
N LEU A 134 -6.05 -11.92 -14.23
CA LEU A 134 -5.46 -10.63 -14.55
C LEU A 134 -4.49 -10.13 -13.50
N ALA A 135 -3.50 -9.42 -14.00
CA ALA A 135 -2.72 -8.47 -13.24
C ALA A 135 -2.99 -7.05 -13.76
N LYS A 136 -3.24 -6.12 -12.86
CA LYS A 136 -3.17 -4.68 -13.16
C LYS A 136 -1.94 -4.11 -12.50
N VAL A 137 -1.23 -3.26 -13.22
CA VAL A 137 -0.04 -2.57 -12.70
C VAL A 137 -0.26 -1.07 -12.87
N PHE A 138 -0.28 -0.33 -11.78
CA PHE A 138 -0.41 1.12 -11.78
C PHE A 138 0.79 1.78 -11.12
N GLN A 139 1.03 3.04 -11.50
CA GLN A 139 1.88 3.96 -10.78
C GLN A 139 1.15 5.27 -10.51
N ALA A 140 1.45 5.90 -9.39
CA ALA A 140 0.94 7.22 -9.05
C ALA A 140 2.05 8.07 -8.43
N GLN A 141 2.00 9.37 -8.68
CA GLN A 141 2.81 10.35 -7.97
C GLN A 141 2.13 10.70 -6.66
N CYS A 142 2.92 10.86 -5.60
CA CYS A 142 2.44 11.08 -4.25
C CYS A 142 3.09 12.30 -3.60
N GLU A 143 2.31 12.99 -2.79
CA GLU A 143 2.80 13.89 -1.75
C GLU A 143 2.98 13.08 -0.47
N VAL A 144 4.20 13.05 0.07
CA VAL A 144 4.54 12.22 1.23
C VAL A 144 4.93 13.10 2.40
N SER A 145 4.35 12.84 3.56
CA SER A 145 4.68 13.45 4.84
C SER A 145 5.16 12.37 5.80
N SER A 146 6.25 12.64 6.51
CA SER A 146 6.74 11.80 7.59
C SER A 146 7.00 12.65 8.83
N LYS A 147 6.68 12.11 10.01
CA LYS A 147 6.92 12.73 11.31
C LYS A 147 7.57 11.75 12.26
#